data_AF-E3ZUP0-F1
#
_entry.id   AF-E3ZUP0-F1
#
_cell.length_a   1.000
_cell.length_b   1.000
_cell.length_c   1.000
_cell.angle_alpha   90.00
_cell.angle_beta   90.00
_cell.angle_gamma   90.00
#
_symmetry.space_group_name_H-M   'P 1'
#
loop_
_entity.id
_entity.type
_entity.pdbx_description
1 polymer ?
#
loop_
_entity_poly.entity_id
_entity_poly.type
_entity_poly.pdbx_seq_one_letter_code
_entity_poly.pdbx_strand_id
1 'polypeptide(L)'
;MREIEFRVFNKTQNRYITNSIADLALDLQKGKVLYGDLGHDDSTENITDSVVLEQYIGLKDKNGKKIFEGDIVVNSKGQIGYIAYLIQEAGFVVVLDYD
;
A
#
# COMPACT_ATOMS: atom_id res chain seq x y z
N MET A 1 6.97 9.87 -17.37
CA MET A 1 6.54 10.01 -15.96
C MET A 1 5.99 8.66 -15.53
N ARG A 2 6.40 8.11 -14.38
CA ARG A 2 5.84 6.83 -13.89
C ARG A 2 4.51 7.06 -13.19
N GLU A 3 3.66 6.03 -13.17
CA GLU A 3 2.42 6.04 -12.41
C GLU A 3 2.70 6.07 -10.90
N ILE A 4 1.92 6.87 -10.17
CA ILE A 4 1.90 6.94 -8.71
C ILE A 4 0.54 6.46 -8.25
N GLU A 5 0.52 5.33 -7.57
CA GLU A 5 -0.70 4.69 -7.07
C GLU A 5 -0.41 4.06 -5.71
N PHE A 6 -1.43 4.03 -4.87
CA PHE A 6 -1.39 3.40 -3.57
C PHE A 6 -2.60 2.49 -3.41
N ARG A 7 -2.40 1.38 -2.70
CA ARG A 7 -3.49 0.63 -2.07
C ARG A 7 -3.38 0.80 -0.56
N VAL A 8 -4.50 0.63 0.13
CA VAL A 8 -4.57 0.82 1.59
C VAL A 8 -5.09 -0.44 2.23
N PHE A 9 -4.26 -1.07 3.05
CA PHE A 9 -4.65 -2.23 3.84
C PHE A 9 -5.15 -1.80 5.22
N ASN A 10 -6.38 -2.15 5.57
CA ASN A 10 -6.93 -1.92 6.90
C ASN A 10 -6.61 -3.11 7.81
N LYS A 11 -5.77 -2.88 8.82
CA LYS A 11 -5.31 -3.90 9.78
C LYS A 11 -6.43 -4.38 10.70
N THR A 12 -7.36 -3.49 11.05
CA THR A 12 -8.49 -3.81 11.95
C THR A 12 -9.50 -4.73 11.26
N GLN A 13 -9.82 -4.45 10.00
CA GLN A 13 -10.78 -5.22 9.20
C GLN A 13 -10.12 -6.34 8.39
N ASN A 14 -8.78 -6.42 8.40
CA ASN A 14 -7.97 -7.37 7.65
C ASN A 14 -8.33 -7.44 6.15
N ARG A 15 -8.50 -6.27 5.52
CA ARG A 15 -8.87 -6.15 4.10
C ARG A 15 -8.37 -4.86 3.48
N TYR A 16 -8.26 -4.86 2.16
CA TYR A 16 -8.04 -3.62 1.41
C TYR A 16 -9.26 -2.72 1.47
N ILE A 17 -9.02 -1.42 1.65
CA ILE A 17 -10.02 -0.38 1.46
C ILE A 17 -10.26 -0.24 -0.04
N THR A 18 -11.52 -0.34 -0.45
CA THR A 18 -11.96 -0.17 -1.84
C THR A 18 -12.86 1.05 -1.95
N ASN A 19 -12.79 1.78 -3.07
CA ASN A 19 -13.43 3.08 -3.32
C ASN A 19 -14.97 3.05 -3.39
N SER A 20 -15.63 2.06 -2.81
CA SER A 20 -17.06 1.83 -3.02
C SER A 20 -17.96 2.57 -2.03
N ILE A 21 -17.41 3.10 -0.91
CA ILE A 21 -18.26 3.61 0.18
C ILE A 21 -17.72 4.91 0.85
N ALA A 22 -16.42 5.21 0.79
CA ALA A 22 -15.86 6.38 1.45
C ALA A 22 -14.61 6.92 0.75
N ASP A 23 -14.31 8.20 1.02
CA ASP A 23 -13.13 8.88 0.55
C ASP A 23 -11.91 8.55 1.43
N LEU A 24 -10.73 8.64 0.84
CA LEU A 24 -9.46 8.55 1.52
C LEU A 24 -8.70 9.87 1.30
N ALA A 25 -8.28 10.52 2.38
CA ALA A 25 -7.49 11.75 2.32
C ALA A 25 -6.20 11.69 3.14
N LEU A 26 -5.24 12.51 2.73
CA LEU A 26 -4.04 12.80 3.48
C LEU A 26 -4.16 14.21 4.06
N ASP A 27 -4.17 14.30 5.40
CA ASP A 27 -3.97 15.57 6.09
C ASP A 27 -2.48 15.94 5.97
N LEU A 28 -2.18 16.90 5.09
CA LEU A 28 -0.83 17.36 4.81
C LEU A 28 -0.22 18.19 5.94
N GLN A 29 -1.02 18.73 6.86
CA GLN A 29 -0.52 19.51 8.00
C GLN A 29 -0.04 18.60 9.12
N LYS A 30 -0.78 17.53 9.40
CA LYS A 30 -0.51 16.61 10.51
C LYS A 30 0.07 15.26 10.09
N GLY A 31 0.17 15.01 8.78
CA GLY A 31 0.63 13.74 8.22
C GLY A 31 -0.29 12.57 8.59
N LYS A 32 -1.62 12.79 8.56
CA LYS A 32 -2.62 11.77 8.94
C LYS A 32 -3.35 11.23 7.73
N VAL A 33 -3.76 9.97 7.83
CA VAL A 33 -4.68 9.33 6.87
C VAL A 33 -6.08 9.42 7.43
N LEU A 34 -6.98 10.02 6.64
CA LEU A 34 -8.39 10.21 6.97
C LEU A 34 -9.25 9.34 6.06
N TYR A 35 -10.35 8.81 6.60
CA TYR A 35 -11.30 7.97 5.89
C TYR A 35 -12.73 8.32 6.29
N GLY A 36 -13.61 8.49 5.31
CA GLY A 36 -14.98 8.94 5.57
C GLY A 36 -15.60 9.69 4.40
N ASP A 37 -16.73 10.36 4.61
CA ASP A 37 -17.26 11.33 3.66
C ASP A 37 -16.63 12.71 3.97
N LEU A 38 -15.69 13.13 3.13
CA LEU A 38 -14.93 14.37 3.34
C LEU A 38 -15.79 15.62 3.10
N GLY A 39 -17.00 15.47 2.54
CA GLY A 39 -17.98 16.53 2.44
C GLY A 39 -18.76 16.77 3.75
N HIS A 40 -18.64 15.87 4.73
CA HIS A 40 -19.37 15.96 6.00
C HIS A 40 -18.46 15.64 7.20
N ASP A 41 -18.08 16.69 7.94
CA ASP A 41 -17.05 16.66 9.00
C ASP A 41 -17.31 15.58 10.07
N ASP A 42 -18.58 15.32 10.40
CA ASP A 42 -19.00 14.32 11.41
C ASP A 42 -18.79 12.86 10.98
N SER A 43 -18.33 12.61 9.75
CA SER A 43 -18.16 11.27 9.19
C SER A 43 -16.72 10.92 8.81
N THR A 44 -15.76 11.77 9.16
CA THR A 44 -14.33 11.55 8.88
C THR A 44 -13.60 11.00 10.10
N GLU A 45 -12.93 9.86 9.93
CA GLU A 45 -12.13 9.21 10.97
C GLU A 45 -10.63 9.27 10.64
N ASN A 46 -9.80 9.49 11.68
CA ASN A 46 -8.36 9.32 11.55
C ASN A 46 -8.01 7.83 11.70
N ILE A 47 -7.57 7.23 10.60
CA ILE A 47 -7.27 5.80 10.50
C ILE A 47 -5.77 5.51 10.41
N THR A 48 -4.90 6.53 10.59
CA THR A 48 -3.44 6.45 10.37
C THR A 48 -2.82 5.20 10.99
N ASP A 49 -3.14 4.90 12.25
CA ASP A 49 -2.54 3.79 12.99
C ASP A 49 -3.21 2.44 12.70
N SER A 50 -4.36 2.44 12.02
CA SER A 50 -5.14 1.25 11.66
C SER A 50 -4.90 0.79 10.23
N VAL A 51 -4.11 1.52 9.43
CA VAL A 51 -3.85 1.17 8.04
C VAL A 51 -2.37 1.07 7.68
N VAL A 52 -2.10 0.47 6.53
CA VAL A 52 -0.81 0.47 5.84
C VAL A 52 -1.03 1.02 4.44
N LEU A 53 -0.26 2.03 4.05
CA LEU A 53 -0.21 2.53 2.67
C LEU A 53 0.87 1.75 1.93
N GLU A 54 0.51 1.09 0.83
CA GLU A 54 1.44 0.30 0.03
C GLU A 54 1.54 0.91 -1.38
N GLN A 55 2.74 1.32 -1.77
CA GLN A 55 2.97 2.01 -3.03
C GLN A 55 3.11 1.04 -4.21
N TYR A 56 2.52 1.37 -5.36
CA TYR A 56 2.83 0.72 -6.63
C TYR A 56 4.29 0.97 -7.04
N ILE A 57 5.05 -0.11 -7.27
CA ILE A 57 6.49 0.01 -7.55
C ILE A 57 6.82 0.38 -9.00
N GLY A 58 5.81 0.47 -9.88
CA GLY A 58 6.00 0.76 -11.30
C GLY A 58 6.23 -0.48 -12.18
N LEU A 59 6.17 -1.69 -11.62
CA LEU A 59 6.40 -2.95 -12.32
C LEU A 59 5.19 -3.88 -12.25
N LYS A 60 5.03 -4.71 -13.27
CA LYS A 60 4.00 -5.76 -13.33
C LYS A 60 4.64 -7.15 -13.24
N ASP A 61 3.91 -8.10 -12.66
CA ASP A 61 4.30 -9.50 -12.64
C ASP A 61 4.17 -10.16 -14.03
N LYS A 62 4.50 -11.45 -14.12
CA LYS A 62 4.40 -12.23 -15.36
C LYS A 62 2.97 -12.34 -15.93
N ASN A 63 1.94 -12.04 -15.14
CA ASN A 63 0.53 -12.06 -15.53
C ASN A 63 0.00 -10.65 -15.84
N GLY A 64 0.84 -9.62 -15.82
CA GLY A 64 0.44 -8.24 -16.04
C GLY A 64 -0.20 -7.55 -14.83
N LYS A 65 -0.20 -8.18 -13.65
CA LYS A 65 -0.70 -7.61 -12.40
C LYS A 65 0.31 -6.62 -11.83
N LYS A 66 -0.13 -5.43 -11.42
CA LYS A 66 0.71 -4.43 -10.73
C LYS A 66 1.28 -5.02 -9.43
N ILE A 67 2.56 -4.73 -9.17
CA ILE A 67 3.26 -5.12 -7.95
C ILE A 67 3.31 -3.93 -6.99
N PHE A 68 2.89 -4.13 -5.76
CA PHE A 68 2.91 -3.12 -4.71
C PHE A 68 3.93 -3.51 -3.62
N GLU A 69 4.33 -2.53 -2.82
CA GLU A 69 5.00 -2.81 -1.55
C GLU A 69 4.17 -3.80 -0.72
N GLY A 70 4.85 -4.69 0.03
CA GLY A 70 4.20 -5.75 0.81
C GLY A 70 3.77 -6.99 0.02
N ASP A 71 3.76 -6.96 -1.32
CA ASP A 71 3.41 -8.14 -2.11
C ASP A 71 4.39 -9.29 -1.88
N ILE A 72 3.84 -10.50 -1.68
CA ILE A 72 4.59 -11.76 -1.69
C ILE A 72 4.80 -12.18 -3.14
N VAL A 73 6.05 -12.43 -3.51
CA VAL A 73 6.47 -12.80 -4.86
C VAL A 73 7.29 -14.08 -4.83
N VAL A 74 7.21 -14.83 -5.94
CA VAL A 74 8.03 -16.02 -6.15
C VAL A 74 8.89 -15.78 -7.38
N ASN A 75 10.21 -15.92 -7.23
CA ASN A 75 11.13 -15.76 -8.36
C ASN A 75 11.16 -17.01 -9.25
N SER A 76 11.91 -16.95 -10.35
CA SER A 76 12.03 -18.06 -11.30
C SER A 76 12.70 -19.31 -10.74
N LYS A 77 13.39 -19.20 -9.58
CA LYS A 77 14.02 -20.30 -8.85
C LYS A 77 13.12 -20.88 -7.75
N GLY A 78 11.87 -20.41 -7.63
CA GLY A 78 10.94 -20.88 -6.61
C GLY A 78 11.16 -20.29 -5.22
N GLN A 79 12.03 -19.28 -5.07
CA GLN A 79 12.26 -18.63 -3.79
C GLN A 79 11.15 -17.61 -3.51
N ILE A 80 10.67 -17.59 -2.27
CA ILE A 80 9.62 -16.69 -1.80
C ILE A 80 10.29 -15.44 -1.19
N GLY A 81 9.68 -14.29 -1.42
CA GLY A 81 10.08 -13.05 -0.76
C GLY A 81 8.95 -12.05 -0.78
N TYR A 82 9.17 -10.89 -0.17
CA TYR A 82 8.24 -9.78 -0.19
C TYR A 82 8.89 -8.50 -0.74
N ILE A 83 8.06 -7.59 -1.24
CA ILE A 83 8.50 -6.30 -1.76
C ILE A 83 8.64 -5.30 -0.62
N ALA A 84 9.79 -4.64 -0.51
CA ALA A 84 10.05 -3.60 0.49
C ALA A 84 10.76 -2.40 -0.13
N TYR A 85 10.49 -1.18 0.37
CA TYR A 85 11.34 -0.03 0.09
C TYR A 85 12.56 -0.02 1.03
N LEU A 86 13.77 -0.14 0.45
CA LEU A 86 15.02 -0.11 1.21
C LEU A 86 15.62 1.30 1.14
N ILE A 87 15.63 2.00 2.27
CA ILE A 87 16.08 3.40 2.38
C ILE A 87 17.53 3.56 1.94
N GLN A 88 18.39 2.60 2.27
CA GLN A 88 19.83 2.61 1.95
C GLN A 88 20.08 2.63 0.43
N GLU A 89 19.20 1.99 -0.34
CA GLU A 89 19.29 1.91 -1.80
C GLU A 89 18.35 2.90 -2.51
N ALA A 90 17.55 3.64 -1.72
CA ALA A 90 16.45 4.47 -2.19
C ALA A 90 15.55 3.76 -3.23
N GLY A 91 15.33 2.45 -3.06
CA GLY A 91 14.73 1.60 -4.08
C GLY A 91 13.91 0.44 -3.53
N PHE A 92 13.00 -0.07 -4.36
CA PHE A 92 12.23 -1.28 -4.05
C PHE A 92 13.06 -2.53 -4.30
N VAL A 93 13.06 -3.45 -3.34
CA VAL A 93 13.80 -4.71 -3.39
C VAL A 93 12.88 -5.89 -3.10
N VAL A 94 13.29 -7.09 -3.50
CA VAL A 94 12.71 -8.35 -3.02
C VAL A 94 13.55 -8.80 -1.82
N VAL A 95 12.94 -8.84 -0.64
CA VAL A 95 13.54 -9.43 0.56
C VAL A 95 13.17 -10.91 0.56
N LEU A 96 14.16 -11.79 0.41
CA LEU A 96 13.95 -13.23 0.41
C LEU A 96 13.66 -13.71 1.83
N ASP A 97 12.64 -14.56 1.95
CA ASP A 97 12.35 -15.29 3.16
C ASP A 97 13.18 -16.58 3.14
N TYR A 98 14.09 -16.71 4.10
CA TYR A 98 14.90 -17.91 4.28
C TYR A 98 14.44 -18.56 5.58
N ASP A 99 13.65 -19.63 5.46
CA ASP A 99 13.40 -20.56 6.56
C ASP A 99 14.71 -21.22 7.05
#